data_AF-A0A842SXZ1-F1
#
_entry.id   AF-A0A842SXZ1-F1
#
_cell.length_a   1.000
_cell.length_b   1.000
_cell.length_c   1.000
_cell.angle_alpha   90.00
_cell.angle_beta   90.00
_cell.angle_gamma   90.00
#
_symmetry.space_group_name_H-M   'P 1'
#
loop_
_entity.id
_entity.type
_entity.pdbx_description
1 polymer ?
#
loop_
_entity_poly.entity_id
_entity_poly.type
_entity_poly.pdbx_seq_one_letter_code
_entity_poly.pdbx_strand_id
1 'polypeptide(L)'
;MTENDDNMKDEYSTQDISERINEFSSILEKFGMDLITKLGKTNFNIKVLTDKVNDLNKATIDIKALIPKLNKIIEKQDTLETEIDLLKSLVLKKATSRAKDNEEEIERDQSATDKKELIINKITTLKERIEDQENPEPLIAELDNIKDIIFEYTGGHKILYEISQLIKTLKTENEISDEIKEELKNKATYWTNKL
;
A
#
# COMPACT_ATOMS: atom_id res chain seq x y z
N MET A 1 28.17 -85.34 10.16
CA MET A 1 27.19 -84.44 10.81
C MET A 1 27.70 -83.01 10.60
N THR A 2 27.48 -82.45 9.41
CA THR A 2 27.94 -81.09 9.06
C THR A 2 27.11 -80.47 7.92
N GLU A 3 26.37 -81.25 7.12
CA GLU A 3 25.54 -80.73 6.02
C GLU A 3 24.23 -80.04 6.44
N ASN A 4 23.76 -80.21 7.68
CA ASN A 4 22.53 -79.58 8.15
C ASN A 4 22.72 -78.17 8.75
N ASP A 5 23.95 -77.78 9.09
CA ASP A 5 24.25 -76.45 9.66
C ASP A 5 24.47 -75.37 8.58
N ASP A 6 24.97 -75.75 7.41
CA ASP A 6 25.18 -74.83 6.27
C ASP A 6 23.86 -74.43 5.60
N ASN A 7 22.94 -75.40 5.42
CA ASN A 7 21.63 -75.14 4.81
C ASN A 7 20.75 -74.21 5.67
N MET A 8 20.87 -74.30 7.01
CA MET A 8 20.09 -73.46 7.93
C MET A 8 20.61 -72.01 7.92
N LYS A 9 21.92 -71.80 7.80
CA LYS A 9 22.52 -70.45 7.71
C LYS A 9 22.18 -69.72 6.41
N ASP A 10 22.11 -70.42 5.29
CA ASP A 10 21.72 -69.85 4.00
C ASP A 10 20.23 -69.43 3.99
N GLU A 11 19.37 -70.18 4.67
CA GLU A 11 17.94 -69.86 4.81
C GLU A 11 17.71 -68.58 5.65
N TYR A 12 18.47 -68.39 6.74
CA TYR A 12 18.43 -67.14 7.53
C TYR A 12 19.00 -65.92 6.77
N SER A 13 20.06 -66.12 5.96
CA SER A 13 20.68 -65.07 5.15
C SER A 13 19.75 -64.56 4.04
N THR A 14 19.04 -65.49 3.38
CA THR A 14 18.05 -65.15 2.34
C THR A 14 16.80 -64.47 2.90
N GLN A 15 16.41 -64.80 4.15
CA GLN A 15 15.31 -64.14 4.84
C GLN A 15 15.63 -62.68 5.22
N ASP A 16 16.83 -62.38 5.75
CA ASP A 16 17.27 -60.99 6.05
C ASP A 16 17.35 -60.14 4.75
N ILE A 17 17.80 -60.73 3.65
CA ILE A 17 17.81 -60.07 2.33
C ILE A 17 16.38 -59.75 1.87
N SER A 18 15.44 -60.69 2.02
CA SER A 18 14.03 -60.45 1.67
C SER A 18 13.40 -59.36 2.53
N GLU A 19 13.72 -59.30 3.81
CA GLU A 19 13.19 -58.32 4.74
C GLU A 19 13.71 -56.91 4.40
N ARG A 20 15.00 -56.77 4.10
CA ARG A 20 15.60 -55.52 3.62
C ARG A 20 15.06 -55.06 2.26
N ILE A 21 14.76 -55.99 1.35
CA ILE A 21 14.12 -55.66 0.06
C ILE A 21 12.70 -55.13 0.30
N ASN A 22 11.95 -55.71 1.23
CA ASN A 22 10.61 -55.23 1.60
C ASN A 22 10.66 -53.86 2.27
N GLU A 23 11.62 -53.63 3.18
CA GLU A 23 11.87 -52.31 3.77
C GLU A 23 12.22 -51.26 2.72
N PHE A 24 13.10 -51.59 1.78
CA PHE A 24 13.47 -50.70 0.68
C PHE A 24 12.28 -50.40 -0.24
N SER A 25 11.45 -51.40 -0.54
CA SER A 25 10.22 -51.22 -1.32
C SER A 25 9.25 -50.24 -0.63
N SER A 26 9.05 -50.38 0.68
CA SER A 26 8.26 -49.47 1.52
C SER A 26 8.84 -48.04 1.54
N ILE A 27 10.17 -47.90 1.62
CA ILE A 27 10.83 -46.58 1.54
C ILE A 27 10.60 -45.95 0.17
N LEU A 28 10.71 -46.72 -0.91
CA LEU A 28 10.50 -46.24 -2.27
C LEU A 28 9.04 -45.82 -2.51
N GLU A 29 8.08 -46.58 -1.99
CA GLU A 29 6.66 -46.26 -2.06
C GLU A 29 6.34 -44.97 -1.30
N LYS A 30 6.81 -44.83 -0.06
CA LYS A 30 6.65 -43.60 0.73
C LYS A 30 7.29 -42.40 0.04
N PHE A 31 8.51 -42.57 -0.49
CA PHE A 31 9.19 -41.51 -1.23
C PHE A 31 8.42 -41.10 -2.49
N GLY A 32 7.90 -42.06 -3.26
CA GLY A 32 7.07 -41.81 -4.42
C GLY A 32 5.80 -41.04 -4.07
N MET A 33 5.10 -41.46 -3.01
CA MET A 33 3.87 -40.80 -2.54
C MET A 33 4.14 -39.38 -2.03
N ASP A 34 5.23 -39.15 -1.30
CA ASP A 34 5.64 -37.82 -0.86
C ASP A 34 6.00 -36.91 -2.03
N LEU A 35 6.67 -37.44 -3.05
CA LEU A 35 7.06 -36.70 -4.24
C LEU A 35 5.83 -36.31 -5.06
N ILE A 36 4.89 -37.23 -5.27
CA ILE A 36 3.60 -36.96 -5.94
C ILE A 36 2.82 -35.90 -5.15
N THR A 37 2.76 -36.01 -3.82
CA THR A 37 2.05 -35.06 -2.97
C THR A 37 2.67 -33.67 -3.04
N LYS A 38 4.01 -33.58 -2.98
CA LYS A 38 4.73 -32.29 -3.11
C LYS A 38 4.55 -31.69 -4.50
N LEU A 39 4.63 -32.48 -5.57
CA LEU A 39 4.38 -32.01 -6.93
C LEU A 39 2.95 -31.53 -7.11
N GLY A 40 1.96 -32.23 -6.54
CA GLY A 40 0.56 -31.81 -6.56
C GLY A 40 0.35 -30.46 -5.88
N LYS A 41 0.92 -30.27 -4.68
CA LYS A 41 0.87 -28.99 -3.96
C LYS A 41 1.57 -27.87 -4.73
N THR A 42 2.74 -28.14 -5.30
CA THR A 42 3.47 -27.16 -6.12
C THR A 42 2.69 -26.77 -7.37
N ASN A 43 2.09 -27.73 -8.08
CA ASN A 43 1.28 -27.45 -9.26
C ASN A 43 0.04 -26.61 -8.92
N PHE A 44 -0.63 -26.90 -7.81
CA PHE A 44 -1.73 -26.08 -7.30
C PHE A 44 -1.27 -24.65 -6.98
N ASN A 45 -0.14 -24.50 -6.28
CA ASN A 45 0.41 -23.19 -5.95
C ASN A 45 0.79 -22.40 -7.20
N ILE A 46 1.40 -23.05 -8.21
CA ILE A 46 1.71 -22.42 -9.50
C ILE A 46 0.43 -21.93 -10.17
N LYS A 47 -0.63 -22.73 -10.20
CA LYS A 47 -1.92 -22.32 -10.77
C LYS A 47 -2.51 -21.10 -10.05
N VAL A 48 -2.53 -21.11 -8.72
CA VAL A 48 -2.99 -19.96 -7.91
C VAL A 48 -2.14 -18.72 -8.19
N LEU A 49 -0.83 -18.89 -8.34
CA LEU A 49 0.08 -17.79 -8.66
C LEU A 49 -0.19 -17.24 -10.07
N THR A 50 -0.41 -18.11 -11.05
CA THR A 50 -0.81 -17.74 -12.41
C THR A 50 -2.12 -16.95 -12.42
N ASP A 51 -3.12 -17.41 -11.68
CA ASP A 51 -4.41 -16.71 -11.57
C ASP A 51 -4.23 -15.31 -10.95
N LYS A 52 -3.45 -15.20 -9.87
CA LYS A 52 -3.12 -13.89 -9.26
C LYS A 52 -2.36 -12.96 -10.21
N VAL A 53 -1.44 -13.49 -11.02
CA VAL A 53 -0.72 -12.71 -12.04
C VAL A 53 -1.68 -12.20 -13.11
N ASN A 54 -2.65 -13.01 -13.53
CA ASN A 54 -3.68 -12.60 -14.49
C ASN A 54 -4.58 -11.50 -13.92
N ASP A 55 -5.00 -11.62 -12.66
CA ASP A 55 -5.79 -10.59 -11.98
C ASP A 55 -5.01 -9.27 -11.86
N LEU A 56 -3.71 -9.35 -11.54
CA LEU A 56 -2.83 -8.19 -11.45
C LEU A 56 -2.63 -7.51 -12.82
N ASN A 57 -2.48 -8.31 -13.88
CA ASN A 57 -2.39 -7.80 -15.25
C ASN A 57 -3.69 -7.07 -15.64
N LYS A 58 -4.86 -7.63 -15.29
CA LYS A 58 -6.15 -7.01 -15.53
C LYS A 58 -6.30 -5.69 -14.77
N ALA A 59 -5.99 -5.67 -13.48
CA ALA A 59 -5.99 -4.44 -12.68
C ALA A 59 -5.02 -3.38 -13.25
N THR A 60 -3.87 -3.80 -13.78
CA THR A 60 -2.91 -2.90 -14.44
C THR A 60 -3.48 -2.28 -15.72
N ILE A 61 -4.20 -3.06 -16.52
CA ILE A 61 -4.90 -2.57 -17.72
C ILE A 61 -5.97 -1.55 -17.32
N ASP A 62 -6.76 -1.85 -16.29
CA ASP A 62 -7.81 -0.95 -15.80
C ASP A 62 -7.23 0.38 -15.30
N ILE A 63 -6.10 0.34 -14.58
CA ILE A 63 -5.37 1.54 -14.15
C ILE A 63 -4.89 2.34 -15.36
N LYS A 64 -4.30 1.70 -16.38
CA LYS A 64 -3.87 2.40 -17.61
C LYS A 64 -5.04 3.05 -18.34
N ALA A 65 -6.21 2.42 -18.32
CA ALA A 65 -7.43 2.95 -18.93
C ALA A 65 -8.02 4.15 -18.17
N LEU A 66 -7.59 4.43 -16.93
CA LEU A 66 -7.98 5.64 -16.19
C LEU A 66 -7.22 6.89 -16.65
N ILE A 67 -6.04 6.76 -17.25
CA ILE A 67 -5.21 7.90 -17.68
C ILE A 67 -5.97 8.83 -18.65
N PRO A 68 -6.62 8.33 -19.72
CA PRO A 68 -7.42 9.19 -20.60
C PRO A 68 -8.60 9.87 -19.90
N LYS A 69 -9.22 9.18 -18.93
CA LYS A 69 -10.33 9.76 -18.15
C LYS A 69 -9.84 10.90 -17.26
N LEU A 70 -8.66 10.75 -16.66
CA LEU A 70 -8.02 11.79 -15.87
C LEU A 70 -7.67 13.00 -16.73
N ASN A 71 -7.08 12.80 -17.91
CA ASN A 71 -6.79 13.90 -18.84
C ASN A 71 -8.04 14.68 -19.23
N LYS A 72 -9.16 13.98 -19.47
CA LYS A 72 -10.44 14.64 -19.75
C LYS A 72 -10.98 15.44 -18.56
N ILE A 73 -10.71 15.03 -17.33
CA ILE A 73 -11.07 15.80 -16.13
C ILE A 73 -10.20 17.06 -16.04
N ILE A 74 -8.90 16.94 -16.30
CA ILE A 74 -7.96 18.07 -16.31
C ILE A 74 -8.39 19.11 -17.36
N GLU A 75 -8.68 18.69 -18.60
CA GLU A 75 -9.16 19.60 -19.66
C GLU A 75 -10.45 20.35 -19.26
N LYS A 76 -11.35 19.67 -18.53
CA LYS A 76 -12.56 20.30 -18.00
C LYS A 76 -12.26 21.29 -16.89
N GLN A 77 -11.27 21.02 -16.05
CA GLN A 77 -10.82 21.95 -15.00
C GLN A 77 -10.22 23.21 -15.63
N ASP A 78 -9.37 23.07 -16.64
CA ASP A 78 -8.79 24.22 -17.36
C ASP A 78 -9.89 25.08 -18.03
N THR A 79 -10.91 24.42 -18.57
CA THR A 79 -12.08 25.11 -19.14
C THR A 79 -12.84 25.88 -18.06
N LEU A 80 -13.10 25.26 -16.91
CA LEU A 80 -13.78 25.91 -15.78
C LEU A 80 -12.96 27.08 -15.22
N GLU A 81 -11.64 26.95 -15.11
CA GLU A 81 -10.76 28.04 -14.68
C GLU A 81 -10.86 29.24 -15.63
N THR A 82 -10.85 28.97 -16.94
CA THR A 82 -11.03 30.01 -17.97
C THR A 82 -12.40 30.69 -17.88
N GLU A 83 -13.48 29.92 -17.65
CA GLU A 83 -14.83 30.45 -17.46
C GLU A 83 -14.94 31.28 -16.17
N ILE A 84 -14.32 30.84 -15.08
CA ILE A 84 -14.25 31.58 -13.82
C ILE A 84 -13.51 32.90 -14.01
N ASP A 85 -12.39 32.90 -14.72
CA ASP A 85 -11.65 34.14 -14.99
C ASP A 85 -12.44 35.09 -15.88
N LEU A 86 -13.21 34.57 -16.84
CA LEU A 86 -14.14 35.36 -17.61
C LEU A 86 -15.24 35.95 -16.73
N LEU A 87 -15.83 35.16 -15.81
CA LEU A 87 -16.81 35.66 -14.84
C LEU A 87 -16.21 36.75 -13.94
N LYS A 88 -15.01 36.55 -13.40
CA LYS A 88 -14.29 37.58 -12.62
C LYS A 88 -14.14 38.86 -13.44
N SER A 89 -13.72 38.75 -14.71
CA SER A 89 -13.57 39.90 -15.60
C SER A 89 -14.89 40.64 -15.83
N LEU A 90 -16.00 39.91 -16.00
CA LEU A 90 -17.33 40.49 -16.20
C LEU A 90 -17.86 41.14 -14.92
N VAL A 91 -17.64 40.52 -13.76
CA VAL A 91 -18.00 41.08 -12.45
C VAL A 91 -17.21 42.35 -12.19
N LEU A 92 -15.88 42.34 -12.40
CA LEU A 92 -15.03 43.54 -12.25
C LEU A 92 -15.45 44.65 -13.21
N LYS A 93 -15.77 44.32 -14.47
CA LYS A 93 -16.27 45.29 -15.46
C LYS A 93 -17.64 45.86 -15.08
N LYS A 94 -18.52 45.04 -14.48
CA LYS A 94 -19.82 45.48 -13.96
C LYS A 94 -19.68 46.34 -12.70
N ALA A 95 -18.76 46.00 -11.80
CA ALA A 95 -18.44 46.76 -10.59
C ALA A 95 -17.85 48.13 -10.94
N THR A 96 -16.91 48.19 -11.88
CA THR A 96 -16.34 49.45 -12.38
C THR A 96 -17.36 50.32 -13.12
N SER A 97 -18.36 49.75 -13.79
CA SER A 97 -19.49 50.51 -14.35
C SER A 97 -20.48 51.04 -13.29
N ARG A 98 -20.39 50.54 -12.05
CA ARG A 98 -21.16 51.00 -10.87
C ARG A 98 -20.31 51.83 -9.90
N ALA A 99 -19.03 52.08 -10.20
CA ALA A 99 -18.10 52.83 -9.37
C ALA A 99 -18.37 54.35 -9.37
N LYS A 100 -19.62 54.71 -9.03
CA LYS A 100 -19.92 55.97 -8.36
C LYS A 100 -20.48 55.80 -6.96
N ASP A 101 -20.82 54.59 -6.51
CA ASP A 101 -21.17 54.37 -5.11
C ASP A 101 -20.75 52.97 -4.64
N ASN A 102 -20.02 52.97 -3.53
CA ASN A 102 -19.74 51.86 -2.61
C ASN A 102 -18.60 50.89 -3.00
N GLU A 103 -17.46 51.10 -2.34
CA GLU A 103 -16.45 50.09 -2.04
C GLU A 103 -17.11 48.96 -1.23
N GLU A 104 -17.48 47.87 -1.89
CA GLU A 104 -17.75 46.61 -1.20
C GLU A 104 -16.46 45.80 -1.16
N GLU A 105 -15.97 45.59 0.06
CA GLU A 105 -14.89 44.69 0.43
C GLU A 105 -15.16 43.31 -0.19
N ILE A 106 -14.29 42.85 -1.09
CA ILE A 106 -14.41 41.52 -1.69
C ILE A 106 -14.10 40.49 -0.58
N GLU A 107 -15.12 39.95 0.07
CA GLU A 107 -15.00 38.78 0.95
C GLU A 107 -14.48 37.59 0.12
N ARG A 108 -13.17 37.34 0.23
CA ARG A 108 -12.57 36.08 -0.26
C ARG A 108 -13.13 34.94 0.58
N ASP A 109 -13.54 33.85 -0.06
CA ASP A 109 -13.94 32.60 0.60
C ASP A 109 -12.76 32.06 1.45
N GLN A 110 -12.75 32.40 2.73
CA GLN A 110 -11.69 32.06 3.69
C GLN A 110 -11.64 30.56 3.96
N SER A 111 -12.71 29.81 3.69
CA SER A 111 -12.85 28.41 4.07
C SER A 111 -11.77 27.48 3.47
N ALA A 112 -11.34 27.74 2.23
CA ALA A 112 -10.28 26.97 1.59
C ALA A 112 -8.88 27.31 2.15
N THR A 113 -8.67 28.58 2.52
CA THR A 113 -7.42 29.05 3.13
C THR A 113 -7.29 28.52 4.55
N ASP A 114 -8.37 28.56 5.32
CA ASP A 114 -8.44 28.06 6.70
C ASP A 114 -8.17 26.55 6.77
N LYS A 115 -8.74 25.77 5.84
CA LYS A 115 -8.50 24.31 5.75
C LYS A 115 -7.04 23.99 5.41
N LYS A 116 -6.45 24.71 4.47
CA LYS A 116 -5.03 24.55 4.11
C LYS A 116 -4.13 24.86 5.31
N GLU A 117 -4.39 25.98 5.99
CA GLU A 117 -3.62 26.40 7.16
C GLU A 117 -3.78 25.42 8.33
N LEU A 118 -4.98 24.87 8.53
CA LEU A 118 -5.23 23.82 9.52
C LEU A 118 -4.42 22.55 9.23
N ILE A 119 -4.34 22.11 7.97
CA ILE A 119 -3.51 20.96 7.58
C ILE A 119 -2.03 21.24 7.83
N ILE A 120 -1.53 22.41 7.42
CA ILE A 120 -0.14 22.82 7.61
C ILE A 120 0.23 22.85 9.09
N ASN A 121 -0.66 23.40 9.93
CA ASN A 121 -0.47 23.45 11.37
C ASN A 121 -0.40 22.04 11.97
N LYS A 122 -1.33 21.14 11.61
CA LYS A 122 -1.32 19.75 12.07
C LYS A 122 -0.04 19.00 11.70
N ILE A 123 0.44 19.15 10.46
CA ILE A 123 1.68 18.52 10.00
C ILE A 123 2.91 19.10 10.72
N THR A 124 2.94 20.42 10.94
CA THR A 124 4.04 21.08 11.67
C THR A 124 4.08 20.62 13.12
N THR A 125 2.92 20.54 13.77
CA THR A 125 2.84 20.07 15.15
C THR A 125 3.22 18.58 15.28
N LEU A 126 2.84 17.73 14.30
CA LEU A 126 3.30 16.35 14.24
C LEU A 126 4.84 16.27 14.17
N LYS A 127 5.45 17.10 13.32
CA LYS A 127 6.90 17.15 13.12
C LYS A 127 7.65 17.53 14.41
N GLU A 128 7.08 18.41 15.23
CA GLU A 128 7.68 18.85 16.50
C GLU A 128 7.58 17.75 17.57
N ARG A 129 6.45 17.06 17.67
CA ARG A 129 6.22 16.07 18.73
C ARG A 129 6.86 14.71 18.47
N ILE A 130 7.30 14.43 17.25
CA ILE A 130 7.77 13.10 16.86
C ILE A 130 9.05 12.66 17.59
N GLU A 131 9.89 13.60 18.03
CA GLU A 131 11.12 13.24 18.76
C GLU A 131 10.80 12.53 20.07
N ASP A 132 9.75 12.99 20.75
CA ASP A 132 9.35 12.53 22.08
C ASP A 132 8.41 11.30 22.06
N GLN A 133 8.08 10.78 20.87
CA GLN A 133 7.19 9.62 20.72
C GLN A 133 7.98 8.32 20.51
N GLU A 134 7.85 7.40 21.47
CA GLU A 134 8.38 6.03 21.36
C GLU A 134 7.29 5.02 20.95
N ASN A 135 6.04 5.28 21.36
CA ASN A 135 4.90 4.42 21.05
C ASN A 135 4.32 4.77 19.66
N PRO A 136 4.15 3.79 18.74
CA PRO A 136 3.55 4.01 17.43
C PRO A 136 2.03 4.31 17.45
N GLU A 137 1.27 3.87 18.47
CA GLU A 137 -0.20 4.02 18.49
C GLU A 137 -0.69 5.48 18.45
N PRO A 138 -0.19 6.41 19.29
CA PRO A 138 -0.58 7.82 19.23
C PRO A 138 -0.25 8.45 17.87
N LEU A 139 0.90 8.06 17.29
CA LEU A 139 1.38 8.59 16.02
C LEU A 139 0.51 8.12 14.85
N ILE A 140 0.09 6.85 14.86
CA ILE A 140 -0.84 6.30 13.88
C ILE A 140 -2.17 7.05 13.91
N ALA A 141 -2.73 7.30 15.10
CA ALA A 141 -4.00 8.01 15.25
C ALA A 141 -3.91 9.45 14.72
N GLU A 142 -2.81 10.15 14.98
CA GLU A 142 -2.59 11.51 14.50
C GLU A 142 -2.39 11.56 12.97
N LEU A 143 -1.66 10.58 12.41
CA LEU A 143 -1.51 10.43 10.96
C LEU A 143 -2.83 10.10 10.26
N ASP A 144 -3.68 9.24 10.84
CA ASP A 144 -5.01 8.96 10.30
C ASP A 144 -5.89 10.21 10.32
N ASN A 145 -5.83 11.03 11.39
CA ASN A 145 -6.55 12.30 11.44
C ASN A 145 -6.09 13.28 10.35
N ILE A 146 -4.78 13.43 10.16
CA ILE A 146 -4.21 14.30 9.10
C ILE A 146 -4.65 13.80 7.71
N LYS A 147 -4.64 12.49 7.50
CA LYS A 147 -5.07 11.86 6.24
C LYS A 147 -6.53 12.20 5.93
N ASP A 148 -7.43 12.13 6.90
CA ASP A 148 -8.85 12.43 6.70
C ASP A 148 -9.07 13.90 6.34
N ILE A 149 -8.37 14.82 7.02
CA ILE A 149 -8.46 16.26 6.72
C ILE A 149 -7.91 16.56 5.31
N ILE A 150 -6.78 15.95 4.93
CA ILE A 150 -6.22 16.11 3.57
C ILE A 150 -7.17 15.55 2.52
N PHE A 151 -7.86 14.44 2.81
CA PHE A 151 -8.84 13.86 1.90
C PHE A 151 -10.03 14.80 1.70
N GLU A 152 -10.56 15.39 2.77
CA GLU A 152 -11.64 16.39 2.68
C GLU A 152 -11.23 17.65 1.89
N TYR A 153 -9.96 18.06 1.98
CA TYR A 153 -9.45 19.25 1.30
C TYR A 153 -9.10 19.00 -0.18
N THR A 154 -8.48 17.86 -0.51
CA THR A 154 -7.91 17.59 -1.84
C THR A 154 -8.66 16.55 -2.67
N GLY A 155 -9.55 15.75 -2.07
CA GLY A 155 -10.30 14.69 -2.75
C GLY A 155 -9.47 13.48 -3.21
N GLY A 156 -8.16 13.45 -2.92
CA GLY A 156 -7.26 12.37 -3.34
C GLY A 156 -5.90 12.89 -3.80
N HIS A 157 -4.91 12.88 -2.90
CA HIS A 157 -3.57 13.38 -3.17
C HIS A 157 -2.50 12.30 -2.91
N LYS A 158 -1.36 12.37 -3.62
CA LYS A 158 -0.20 11.45 -3.42
C LYS A 158 0.22 11.35 -1.94
N ILE A 159 0.05 12.45 -1.20
CA ILE A 159 0.33 12.53 0.24
C ILE A 159 -0.48 11.51 1.04
N LEU A 160 -1.75 11.25 0.69
CA LEU A 160 -2.60 10.27 1.38
C LEU A 160 -2.03 8.85 1.27
N TYR A 161 -1.47 8.51 0.11
CA TYR A 161 -0.81 7.23 -0.10
C TYR A 161 0.47 7.12 0.73
N GLU A 162 1.29 8.18 0.75
CA GLU A 162 2.52 8.23 1.54
C GLU A 162 2.24 8.10 3.04
N ILE A 163 1.23 8.80 3.56
CA ILE A 163 0.76 8.66 4.95
C ILE A 163 0.29 7.22 5.21
N SER A 164 -0.49 6.63 4.29
CA SER A 164 -1.00 5.27 4.44
C SER A 164 0.11 4.21 4.48
N GLN A 165 1.18 4.39 3.70
CA GLN A 165 2.34 3.50 3.75
C GLN A 165 3.09 3.63 5.07
N LEU A 166 3.25 4.86 5.56
CA LEU A 166 3.93 5.10 6.83
C LEU A 166 3.15 4.54 8.02
N ILE A 167 1.82 4.66 8.02
CA ILE A 167 0.94 4.00 9.00
C ILE A 167 1.10 2.48 8.96
N LYS A 168 1.24 1.86 7.78
CA LYS A 168 1.44 0.41 7.68
C LYS A 168 2.77 -0.01 8.30
N THR A 169 3.84 0.74 8.06
CA THR A 169 5.15 0.50 8.69
C THR A 169 5.06 0.66 10.21
N LEU A 170 4.40 1.70 10.70
CA LEU A 170 4.23 1.91 12.15
C LEU A 170 3.40 0.81 12.81
N LYS A 171 2.44 0.20 12.11
CA LYS A 171 1.65 -0.93 12.63
C LYS A 171 2.43 -2.23 12.76
N THR A 172 3.55 -2.37 12.06
CA THR A 172 4.40 -3.57 12.13
C THR A 172 5.51 -3.45 13.18
N GLU A 173 5.79 -2.24 13.65
CA GLU A 173 6.82 -1.95 14.65
C GLU A 173 6.20 -1.82 16.05
N ASN A 174 6.93 -2.25 17.08
CA ASN A 174 6.51 -2.07 18.48
C ASN A 174 7.00 -0.75 19.07
N GLU A 175 8.09 -0.19 18.52
CA GLU A 175 8.72 1.06 18.93
C GLU A 175 9.12 1.86 17.68
N ILE A 176 9.07 3.19 17.77
CA ILE A 176 9.46 4.07 16.66
C ILE A 176 10.97 4.27 16.68
N SER A 177 11.66 3.70 15.69
CA SER A 177 13.10 3.91 15.51
C SER A 177 13.44 5.36 15.10
N ASP A 178 14.65 5.80 15.41
CA ASP A 178 15.14 7.13 15.02
C ASP A 178 15.13 7.34 13.50
N GLU A 179 15.34 6.27 12.73
CA GLU A 179 15.27 6.30 11.26
C GLU A 179 13.85 6.61 10.76
N ILE A 180 12.83 6.01 11.39
CA ILE A 180 11.41 6.30 11.08
C ILE A 180 11.05 7.73 11.49
N LYS A 181 11.58 8.21 12.63
CA LYS A 181 11.38 9.60 13.07
C LYS A 181 11.96 10.59 12.06
N GLU A 182 13.17 10.33 11.58
CA GLU A 182 13.81 11.18 10.58
C GLU A 182 13.10 11.12 9.22
N GLU A 183 12.68 9.93 8.77
CA GLU A 183 11.88 9.76 7.56
C GLU A 183 10.57 10.57 7.65
N LEU A 184 9.85 10.48 8.77
CA LEU A 184 8.58 11.19 8.94
C LEU A 184 8.79 12.71 9.03
N LYS A 185 9.87 13.21 9.62
CA LYS A 185 10.19 14.65 9.59
C LYS A 185 10.45 15.16 8.17
N ASN A 186 11.18 14.38 7.38
CA ASN A 186 11.47 14.70 5.99
C ASN A 186 10.19 14.70 5.16
N LYS A 187 9.33 13.69 5.35
CA LYS A 187 8.02 13.62 4.69
C LYS A 187 7.07 14.71 5.12
N ALA A 188 6.98 15.03 6.41
CA ALA A 188 6.18 16.13 6.93
C ALA A 188 6.57 17.46 6.25
N THR A 189 7.87 17.73 6.15
CA THR A 189 8.39 18.93 5.46
C THR A 189 8.02 18.93 3.98
N TYR A 190 8.12 17.78 3.30
CA TYR A 190 7.69 17.63 1.91
C TYR A 190 6.19 17.88 1.73
N TRP A 191 5.35 17.36 2.63
CA TRP A 191 3.90 17.51 2.59
C TRP A 191 3.48 18.97 2.75
N THR A 192 4.05 19.68 3.72
CA THR A 192 3.78 21.11 3.95
C THR A 192 4.11 21.98 2.73
N ASN A 193 5.19 21.66 2.02
CA ASN A 193 5.61 22.42 0.84
C ASN A 193 4.78 22.13 -0.42
N LYS A 194 4.04 21.02 -0.44
CA LYS A 194 3.31 20.54 -1.62
C LYS A 194 1.80 20.80 -1.57
N LEU A 195 1.27 21.04 -0.37
CA LEU A 195 -0.12 21.48 -0.14
C LEU A 195 -0.32 22.96 -0.47
#